data_AF-A0A7C1SU44-F1
#
_entry.id   AF-A0A7C1SU44-F1
#
_cell.length_a   1.000
_cell.length_b   1.000
_cell.length_c   1.000
_cell.angle_alpha   90.00
_cell.angle_beta   90.00
_cell.angle_gamma   90.00
#
_symmetry.space_group_name_H-M   'P 1'
#
loop_
_entity.id
_entity.type
_entity.pdbx_description
1 polymer ?
#
loop_
_entity_poly.entity_id
_entity_poly.type
_entity_poly.pdbx_seq_one_letter_code
_entity_poly.pdbx_strand_id
1 'polypeptide(L)'
;MQQIDHQPLAGPKDARSLFLLALGSVGVVYGDIGTSPLYAFREALKPIGVDGITRVEIIGLVSLMIWSLTIIVTLKYVLFLLRADNDGEGGTLSLLALLSKTANGHGPVLMVLGLIGAALFLGDSMITPALSVLSAVEGLKLVAPDMSDYIVPISLAILIGLFAVQSRGTGAVARFFGPITALWFIVMAAGGIMHIFD
;
A
#
# COMPACT_ATOMS: atom_id res chain seq x y z
N MET A 1 -16.58 -44.69 6.16
CA MET A 1 -16.30 -43.82 5.01
C MET A 1 -17.47 -42.86 4.86
N GLN A 2 -17.33 -41.64 5.40
CA GLN A 2 -18.33 -40.58 5.31
C GLN A 2 -17.95 -39.70 4.12
N GLN A 3 -18.79 -39.69 3.09
CA GLN A 3 -18.63 -38.93 1.87
C GLN A 3 -18.72 -37.43 2.21
N ILE A 4 -17.62 -36.70 2.02
CA ILE A 4 -17.61 -35.24 2.12
C ILE A 4 -18.18 -34.73 0.80
N ASP A 5 -19.43 -34.30 0.82
CA ASP A 5 -20.07 -33.64 -0.32
C ASP A 5 -19.31 -32.33 -0.62
N HIS A 6 -18.59 -32.32 -1.73
CA HIS A 6 -18.02 -31.10 -2.28
C HIS A 6 -19.16 -30.28 -2.90
N GLN A 7 -19.84 -29.46 -2.10
CA GLN A 7 -20.70 -28.42 -2.63
C GLN A 7 -19.82 -27.43 -3.44
N PRO A 8 -20.08 -27.23 -4.74
CA PRO A 8 -19.38 -26.20 -5.50
C PRO A 8 -19.78 -24.85 -4.93
N LEU A 9 -18.78 -24.06 -4.48
CA LEU A 9 -18.99 -22.67 -4.08
C LEU A 9 -19.72 -21.94 -5.22
N ALA A 10 -20.95 -21.51 -4.95
CA ALA A 10 -21.73 -20.75 -5.91
C ALA A 10 -20.99 -19.45 -6.26
N GLY A 11 -20.41 -19.41 -7.46
CA GLY A 11 -19.77 -18.20 -7.99
C GLY A 11 -20.78 -17.04 -8.08
N PRO A 12 -20.32 -15.78 -8.07
CA PRO A 12 -21.19 -14.61 -8.07
C PRO A 12 -22.06 -14.62 -9.34
N LYS A 13 -23.38 -14.77 -9.18
CA LYS A 13 -24.33 -14.94 -10.29
C LYS A 13 -24.73 -13.62 -10.98
N ASP A 14 -24.18 -12.48 -10.55
CA ASP A 14 -24.68 -11.16 -10.94
C ASP A 14 -23.54 -10.20 -11.27
N ALA A 15 -23.60 -9.55 -12.45
CA ALA A 15 -22.56 -8.63 -12.93
C ALA A 15 -22.32 -7.46 -11.96
N ARG A 16 -23.37 -7.05 -11.25
CA ARG A 16 -23.30 -6.05 -10.19
C ARG A 16 -22.51 -6.53 -8.98
N SER A 17 -22.64 -7.81 -8.61
CA SER A 17 -21.86 -8.41 -7.54
C SER A 17 -20.38 -8.50 -7.90
N LEU A 18 -20.06 -8.88 -9.14
CA LEU A 18 -18.68 -8.91 -9.63
C LEU A 18 -18.06 -7.51 -9.65
N PHE A 19 -18.80 -6.51 -10.12
CA PHE A 19 -18.34 -5.12 -10.10
C PHE A 19 -18.09 -4.60 -8.69
N LEU A 20 -18.99 -4.88 -7.73
CA LEU A 20 -18.80 -4.47 -6.33
C LEU A 20 -17.61 -5.17 -5.67
N LEU A 21 -17.39 -6.45 -5.98
CA LEU A 21 -16.23 -7.20 -5.49
C LEU A 21 -14.93 -6.68 -6.11
N ALA A 22 -14.93 -6.41 -7.41
CA ALA A 22 -13.78 -5.82 -8.12
C ALA A 22 -13.46 -4.41 -7.62
N LEU A 23 -14.48 -3.58 -7.39
CA LEU A 23 -14.29 -2.23 -6.85
C LEU A 23 -13.78 -2.28 -5.40
N GLY A 24 -14.27 -3.23 -4.60
CA GLY A 24 -13.76 -3.49 -3.25
C GLY A 24 -12.29 -3.93 -3.26
N SER A 25 -11.92 -4.89 -4.12
CA SER A 25 -10.54 -5.38 -4.22
C SER A 25 -9.59 -4.30 -4.75
N VAL A 26 -10.02 -3.54 -5.75
CA VAL A 26 -9.24 -2.41 -6.28
C VAL A 26 -9.02 -1.37 -5.19
N GLY A 27 -10.05 -1.00 -4.43
CA GLY A 27 -9.86 0.00 -3.38
C GLY A 27 -8.97 -0.47 -2.23
N VAL A 28 -9.02 -1.75 -1.86
CA VAL A 28 -8.12 -2.28 -0.84
C VAL A 28 -6.66 -2.31 -1.33
N VAL A 29 -6.41 -2.79 -2.56
CA VAL A 29 -5.04 -2.94 -3.09
C VAL A 29 -4.45 -1.60 -3.52
N TYR A 30 -5.20 -0.79 -4.26
CA TYR A 30 -4.72 0.50 -4.77
C TYR A 30 -4.83 1.63 -3.76
N GLY A 31 -5.59 1.46 -2.68
CA GLY A 31 -5.63 2.44 -1.59
C GLY A 31 -4.26 2.64 -0.95
N ASP A 32 -3.58 1.53 -0.64
CA ASP A 32 -2.24 1.54 -0.04
C ASP A 32 -1.17 2.07 -1.02
N ILE A 33 -1.22 1.60 -2.27
CA ILE A 33 -0.29 2.03 -3.32
C ILE A 33 -0.48 3.51 -3.65
N GLY A 34 -1.71 4.01 -3.69
CA GLY A 34 -2.05 5.36 -4.14
C GLY A 34 -1.78 6.46 -3.11
N THR A 35 -1.79 6.16 -1.82
CA THR A 35 -1.45 7.13 -0.76
C THR A 35 0.06 7.22 -0.53
N SER A 36 0.80 6.16 -0.87
CA SER A 36 2.24 6.08 -0.59
C SER A 36 3.11 7.19 -1.20
N PRO A 37 2.86 7.66 -2.44
CA PRO A 37 3.64 8.76 -3.01
C PRO A 37 3.44 10.06 -2.24
N LEU A 38 2.27 10.28 -1.64
CA LEU A 38 1.96 11.55 -0.98
C LEU A 38 2.68 11.71 0.34
N TYR A 39 2.76 10.65 1.15
CA TYR A 39 3.61 10.71 2.35
C TYR A 39 5.08 10.81 1.96
N ALA A 40 5.54 10.08 0.93
CA ALA A 40 6.93 10.10 0.51
C ALA A 40 7.34 11.50 0.02
N PHE A 41 6.48 12.15 -0.75
CA PHE A 41 6.65 13.53 -1.19
C PHE A 41 6.69 14.49 0.02
N ARG A 42 5.73 14.37 0.94
CA ARG A 42 5.65 15.17 2.16
C ARG A 42 6.92 15.03 3.01
N GLU A 43 7.41 13.81 3.20
CA GLU A 43 8.59 13.52 4.01
C GLU A 43 9.87 14.04 3.35
N ALA A 44 9.99 13.86 2.04
CA ALA A 44 11.12 14.38 1.27
C ALA A 44 11.17 15.92 1.23
N LEU A 45 10.04 16.60 1.42
CA LEU A 45 9.99 18.06 1.53
C LEU A 45 10.43 18.59 2.91
N LYS A 46 10.39 17.80 3.99
CA LYS A 46 10.75 18.28 5.34
C LYS A 46 12.18 18.83 5.43
N PRO A 47 13.22 18.18 4.87
CA PRO A 47 14.59 18.69 4.90
C PRO A 47 14.80 19.89 3.96
N ILE A 48 14.04 19.97 2.87
CA ILE A 48 14.22 20.97 1.80
C ILE A 48 13.46 22.27 2.14
N GLY A 49 12.34 22.17 2.86
CA GLY A 49 11.51 23.31 3.23
C GLY A 49 12.10 24.23 4.32
N VAL A 50 13.28 23.92 4.86
CA VAL A 50 13.91 24.73 5.93
C VAL A 50 14.45 26.05 5.39
N ASP A 51 15.01 26.07 4.17
CA ASP A 51 15.62 27.25 3.55
C ASP A 51 14.71 27.92 2.49
N GLY A 52 13.45 27.48 2.41
CA GLY A 52 12.45 27.93 1.44
C GLY A 52 12.34 27.00 0.23
N ILE A 53 11.10 26.69 -0.17
CA ILE A 53 10.85 25.74 -1.25
C ILE A 53 11.04 26.44 -2.60
N THR A 54 12.11 26.10 -3.30
CA THR A 54 12.40 26.62 -4.64
C THR A 54 11.73 25.76 -5.70
N ARG A 55 11.22 26.39 -6.78
CA ARG A 55 10.58 25.68 -7.92
C ARG A 55 11.44 24.53 -8.47
N VAL A 56 12.76 24.72 -8.52
CA VAL A 56 13.72 23.72 -9.01
C VAL A 56 13.71 22.46 -8.14
N GLU A 57 13.56 22.61 -6.82
CA GLU A 57 13.56 21.50 -5.87
C GLU A 57 12.28 20.69 -5.97
N ILE A 58 11.12 21.36 -6.14
CA ILE A 58 9.84 20.69 -6.37
C ILE A 58 9.91 19.86 -7.66
N ILE A 59 10.38 20.45 -8.76
CA ILE A 59 10.50 19.76 -10.05
C ILE A 59 11.49 18.59 -9.94
N GLY A 60 12.63 18.79 -9.27
CA GLY A 60 13.61 17.74 -9.02
C GLY A 60 13.02 16.57 -8.22
N LEU A 61 12.30 16.87 -7.15
CA LEU A 61 11.67 15.87 -6.28
C LEU A 61 10.58 15.09 -7.03
N VAL A 62 9.68 15.78 -7.75
CA VAL A 62 8.63 15.15 -8.55
C VAL A 62 9.24 14.28 -9.65
N SER A 63 10.27 14.77 -10.34
CA SER A 63 10.98 14.00 -11.38
C SER A 63 11.62 12.74 -10.81
N LEU A 64 12.32 12.84 -9.68
CA LEU A 64 12.93 11.70 -9.00
C LEU A 64 11.88 10.67 -8.57
N MET A 65 10.74 11.12 -8.05
CA MET A 65 9.63 10.23 -7.70
C MET A 65 9.06 9.51 -8.92
N ILE A 66 8.79 10.22 -10.01
CA ILE A 66 8.27 9.63 -11.25
C ILE A 66 9.24 8.58 -11.79
N TRP A 67 10.52 8.92 -11.89
CA TRP A 67 11.55 7.99 -12.39
C TRP A 67 11.77 6.81 -11.45
N SER A 68 11.81 7.04 -10.14
CA SER A 68 11.96 5.99 -9.14
C SER A 68 10.79 5.01 -9.20
N LEU A 69 9.54 5.49 -9.19
CA LEU A 69 8.36 4.63 -9.32
C LEU A 69 8.34 3.89 -10.65
N THR A 70 8.67 4.57 -11.77
CA THR A 70 8.70 3.93 -13.09
C THR A 70 9.73 2.82 -13.14
N ILE A 71 10.96 3.06 -12.68
CA ILE A 71 12.05 2.07 -12.71
C ILE A 71 11.75 0.93 -11.74
N ILE A 72 11.37 1.24 -10.50
CA ILE A 72 11.12 0.22 -9.48
C ILE A 72 9.91 -0.63 -9.89
N VAL A 73 8.75 -0.02 -10.14
CA VAL A 73 7.52 -0.77 -10.43
C VAL A 73 7.62 -1.47 -11.79
N THR A 74 8.07 -0.78 -12.83
CA THR A 74 8.09 -1.37 -14.19
C THR A 74 9.28 -2.30 -14.39
N LEU A 75 10.51 -1.82 -14.18
CA LEU A 75 11.69 -2.64 -14.47
C LEU A 75 11.88 -3.71 -13.40
N LYS A 76 11.98 -3.35 -12.11
CA LYS A 76 12.25 -4.33 -11.05
C LYS A 76 11.06 -5.25 -10.80
N TYR A 77 9.87 -4.72 -10.54
CA TYR A 77 8.72 -5.56 -10.17
C TYR A 77 8.11 -6.30 -11.37
N VAL A 78 7.76 -5.59 -12.45
CA VAL A 78 7.09 -6.24 -13.59
C VAL A 78 8.05 -7.12 -14.42
N LEU A 79 9.26 -6.65 -14.75
CA LEU A 79 10.14 -7.44 -15.63
C LEU A 79 10.94 -8.53 -14.92
N PHE A 80 11.35 -8.33 -13.66
CA PHE A 80 12.11 -9.35 -12.93
C PHE A 80 11.23 -10.17 -12.00
N LEU A 81 10.47 -9.50 -11.13
CA LEU A 81 9.77 -10.18 -10.03
C LEU A 81 8.58 -11.01 -10.53
N LEU A 82 7.76 -10.48 -11.44
CA LEU A 82 6.66 -11.25 -12.05
C LEU A 82 7.13 -12.30 -13.07
N ARG A 83 8.39 -12.25 -13.53
CA ARG A 83 8.99 -13.29 -14.39
C ARG A 83 9.70 -14.38 -13.61
N ALA A 84 10.13 -14.10 -12.38
CA ALA A 84 10.65 -15.07 -11.43
C ALA A 84 9.48 -15.83 -10.77
N ASP A 85 8.68 -16.48 -11.62
CA ASP A 85 7.58 -17.34 -11.22
C ASP A 85 8.06 -18.81 -11.26
N ASN A 86 7.54 -19.63 -10.37
CA ASN A 86 7.84 -21.04 -10.31
C ASN A 86 6.55 -21.84 -10.42
N ASP A 87 6.28 -22.33 -11.62
CA ASP A 87 5.09 -23.11 -11.95
C ASP A 87 3.76 -22.42 -11.58
N GLY A 88 3.72 -21.08 -11.63
CA GLY A 88 2.48 -20.29 -11.48
C GLY A 88 2.17 -19.80 -10.06
N GLU A 89 3.06 -20.03 -9.09
CA GLU A 89 3.03 -19.35 -7.79
C GLU A 89 4.07 -18.22 -7.77
N GLY A 90 3.64 -16.99 -8.06
CA GLY A 90 4.48 -15.80 -7.95
C GLY A 90 4.64 -15.32 -6.50
N GLY A 91 5.83 -14.82 -6.15
CA GLY A 91 6.04 -14.04 -4.94
C GLY A 91 7.18 -14.52 -4.04
N THR A 92 7.55 -13.69 -3.07
CA THR A 92 8.61 -13.95 -2.09
C THR A 92 8.37 -15.22 -1.27
N LEU A 93 7.10 -15.59 -1.03
CA LEU A 93 6.70 -16.80 -0.31
C LEU A 93 6.87 -18.08 -1.15
N SER A 94 6.65 -18.02 -2.46
CA SER A 94 6.92 -19.14 -3.38
C SER A 94 8.42 -19.40 -3.52
N LEU A 95 9.23 -18.33 -3.59
CA LEU A 95 10.69 -18.42 -3.55
C LEU A 95 11.19 -19.02 -2.22
N LEU A 96 10.59 -18.65 -1.09
CA LEU A 96 10.83 -19.27 0.23
C LEU A 96 10.48 -20.77 0.23
N ALA A 97 9.34 -21.15 -0.35
CA ALA A 97 8.89 -22.54 -0.47
C ALA A 97 9.82 -23.37 -1.37
N LEU A 98 10.27 -22.83 -2.50
CA LEU A 98 11.25 -23.47 -3.39
C LEU A 98 12.63 -23.62 -2.78
N LEU A 99 13.08 -22.60 -2.06
CA LEU A 99 14.34 -22.65 -1.34
C LEU A 99 14.33 -23.77 -0.30
N SER A 100 13.19 -24.02 0.35
CA SER A 100 13.03 -25.16 1.27
C SER A 100 13.06 -26.53 0.57
N LYS A 101 12.63 -26.60 -0.71
CA LYS A 101 12.48 -27.84 -1.48
C LYS A 101 13.74 -28.23 -2.26
N THR A 102 14.52 -27.24 -2.69
CA THR A 102 15.69 -27.40 -3.59
C THR A 102 17.03 -27.28 -2.85
N ALA A 103 17.06 -27.01 -1.54
CA ALA A 103 18.28 -26.83 -0.78
C ALA A 103 19.09 -28.13 -0.58
N ASN A 104 19.80 -28.57 -1.61
CA ASN A 104 20.93 -29.48 -1.51
C ASN A 104 22.09 -28.75 -0.79
N GLY A 105 22.18 -28.89 0.53
CA GLY A 105 23.35 -28.53 1.35
C GLY A 105 23.41 -27.11 1.93
N HIS A 106 22.61 -26.14 1.46
CA HIS A 106 22.61 -24.75 1.95
C HIS A 106 21.35 -24.36 2.76
N GLY A 107 20.58 -25.34 3.22
CA GLY A 107 19.29 -25.15 3.91
C GLY A 107 19.29 -24.12 5.05
N PRO A 108 20.27 -24.12 5.97
CA PRO A 108 20.28 -23.19 7.10
C PRO A 108 20.42 -21.72 6.67
N VAL A 109 21.28 -21.43 5.69
CA VAL A 109 21.53 -20.05 5.21
C VAL A 109 20.30 -19.50 4.50
N LEU A 110 19.66 -20.33 3.68
CA LEU A 110 18.45 -19.96 2.96
C LEU A 110 17.27 -19.73 3.91
N MET A 111 17.17 -20.53 4.97
CA MET A 111 16.15 -20.38 6.00
C MET A 111 16.33 -19.09 6.80
N VAL A 112 17.57 -18.72 7.14
CA VAL A 112 17.88 -17.43 7.78
C VAL A 112 17.54 -16.26 6.85
N LEU A 113 17.92 -16.34 5.57
CA LEU A 113 17.60 -15.31 4.58
C LEU A 113 16.08 -15.13 4.43
N GLY A 114 15.35 -16.24 4.39
CA GLY A 114 13.89 -16.24 4.35
C GLY A 114 13.25 -15.63 5.60
N LEU A 115 13.77 -15.95 6.79
CA LEU A 115 13.33 -15.37 8.06
C LEU A 115 13.56 -13.85 8.10
N ILE A 116 14.71 -13.39 7.61
CA ILE A 116 15.01 -11.95 7.48
C ILE A 116 14.01 -11.30 6.52
N GLY A 117 13.73 -11.92 5.37
CA GLY A 117 12.74 -11.41 4.41
C GLY A 117 11.33 -11.30 5.02
N ALA A 118 10.89 -12.31 5.76
CA ALA A 118 9.60 -12.30 6.45
C ALA A 118 9.54 -11.21 7.54
N ALA A 119 10.62 -11.03 8.31
CA ALA A 119 10.71 -9.97 9.32
C ALA A 119 10.64 -8.57 8.70
N LEU A 120 11.35 -8.33 7.59
CA LEU A 120 11.30 -7.07 6.86
C LEU A 120 9.89 -6.79 6.31
N PHE A 121 9.21 -7.80 5.76
CA PHE A 121 7.84 -7.68 5.27
C PHE A 121 6.83 -7.37 6.39
N LEU A 122 6.96 -8.02 7.55
CA LEU A 122 6.16 -7.71 8.73
C LEU A 122 6.40 -6.28 9.24
N GLY A 123 7.66 -5.82 9.21
CA GLY A 123 8.02 -4.46 9.56
C GLY A 123 7.34 -3.43 8.66
N ASP A 124 7.42 -3.62 7.33
CA ASP A 124 6.80 -2.74 6.34
C ASP A 124 5.27 -2.68 6.50
N SER A 125 4.65 -3.85 6.72
CA SER A 125 3.20 -3.97 6.96
C SER A 125 2.73 -3.26 8.24
N MET A 126 3.60 -3.14 9.25
CA MET A 126 3.29 -2.45 10.51
C MET A 126 3.52 -0.93 10.42
N ILE A 127 4.55 -0.50 9.68
CA ILE A 127 4.92 0.92 9.57
C ILE A 127 3.92 1.70 8.70
N THR A 128 3.45 1.10 7.62
CA THR A 128 2.62 1.79 6.60
C THR A 128 1.32 2.39 7.15
N PRO A 129 0.50 1.69 7.95
CA PRO A 129 -0.70 2.28 8.56
C PRO A 129 -0.38 3.46 9.48
N ALA A 130 0.72 3.37 10.24
CA ALA A 130 1.12 4.44 11.15
C ALA A 130 1.58 5.70 10.40
N LEU A 131 2.43 5.53 9.38
CA LEU A 131 2.89 6.65 8.55
C LEU A 131 1.75 7.28 7.77
N SER A 132 0.90 6.48 7.13
CA SER A 132 -0.20 7.02 6.33
C SER A 132 -1.18 7.84 7.17
N VAL A 133 -1.53 7.39 8.39
CA VAL A 133 -2.43 8.14 9.29
C VAL A 133 -1.73 9.40 9.81
N LEU A 134 -0.48 9.28 10.25
CA LEU A 134 0.26 10.43 10.76
C LEU A 134 0.43 11.52 9.69
N SER A 135 0.83 11.16 8.47
CA SER A 135 0.97 12.12 7.37
C SER A 135 -0.35 12.77 6.97
N ALA A 136 -1.47 12.04 7.05
CA ALA A 136 -2.80 12.61 6.82
C ALA A 136 -3.17 13.65 7.89
N VAL A 137 -2.93 13.36 9.17
CA VAL A 137 -3.20 14.29 10.28
C VAL A 137 -2.24 15.48 10.26
N GLU A 138 -0.97 15.27 9.89
CA GLU A 138 -0.01 16.37 9.69
C GLU A 138 -0.44 17.34 8.58
N GLY A 139 -1.25 16.91 7.62
CA GLY A 139 -1.89 17.78 6.64
C GLY A 139 -2.71 18.91 7.28
N LEU A 140 -3.27 18.67 8.47
CA LEU A 140 -4.05 19.67 9.22
C LEU A 140 -3.24 20.90 9.62
N LYS A 141 -1.90 20.78 9.77
CA LYS A 141 -1.00 21.92 10.04
C LYS A 141 -1.09 23.03 8.98
N LEU A 142 -1.50 22.68 7.76
CA LEU A 142 -1.65 23.65 6.67
C LEU A 142 -2.86 24.58 6.88
N VAL A 143 -3.86 24.16 7.66
CA VAL A 143 -5.14 24.87 7.84
C VAL A 143 -5.31 25.36 9.28
N ALA A 144 -4.81 24.62 10.27
CA ALA A 144 -4.87 24.94 11.69
C ALA A 144 -3.50 24.67 12.37
N PRO A 145 -2.58 25.64 12.37
CA PRO A 145 -1.24 25.49 12.94
C PRO A 145 -1.23 25.20 14.45
N ASP A 146 -2.18 25.78 15.18
CA ASP A 146 -2.32 25.64 16.65
C ASP A 146 -2.67 24.21 17.09
N MET A 147 -3.03 23.33 16.16
CA MET A 147 -3.35 21.92 16.43
C MET A 147 -2.10 21.02 16.44
N SER A 148 -0.87 21.59 16.32
CA SER A 148 0.38 20.83 16.17
C SER A 148 0.62 19.79 17.27
N ASP A 149 0.28 20.14 18.51
CA ASP A 149 0.56 19.31 19.68
C ASP A 149 -0.43 18.14 19.79
N TYR A 150 -1.57 18.24 19.11
CA TYR A 150 -2.62 17.22 19.09
C TYR A 150 -2.48 16.20 17.94
N ILE A 151 -1.53 16.39 17.01
CA ILE A 151 -1.35 15.49 15.85
C ILE A 151 -1.07 14.05 16.27
N VAL A 152 -0.15 13.85 17.20
CA VAL A 152 0.22 12.52 17.68
C VAL A 152 -0.94 11.87 18.47
N PRO A 153 -1.58 12.56 19.44
CA PRO A 153 -2.78 12.04 20.10
C PRO A 153 -3.92 11.68 19.14
N ILE A 154 -4.21 12.53 18.15
CA ILE A 154 -5.28 12.29 17.17
C ILE A 154 -4.94 11.08 16.30
N SER A 155 -3.70 10.97 15.84
CA SER A 155 -3.25 9.82 15.05
C SER A 155 -3.38 8.50 15.82
N LEU A 156 -2.99 8.49 17.11
CA LEU A 156 -3.16 7.34 17.99
C LEU A 156 -4.65 6.99 18.19
N ALA A 157 -5.50 7.99 18.43
CA ALA A 157 -6.94 7.78 18.57
C ALA A 157 -7.56 7.19 17.29
N ILE A 158 -7.17 7.69 16.11
CA ILE A 158 -7.59 7.16 14.81
C ILE A 158 -7.13 5.72 14.63
N LEU A 159 -5.85 5.41 14.89
CA LEU A 159 -5.32 4.06 14.77
C LEU A 159 -6.04 3.09 15.71
N ILE A 160 -6.18 3.42 16.99
CA ILE A 160 -6.91 2.59 17.96
C ILE A 160 -8.35 2.37 17.50
N GLY A 161 -9.04 3.42 17.04
CA GLY A 161 -10.41 3.31 16.52
C GLY A 161 -10.50 2.39 15.29
N LEU A 162 -9.60 2.56 14.32
CA LEU A 162 -9.54 1.74 13.10
C LEU A 162 -9.27 0.27 13.43
N PHE A 163 -8.25 -0.01 14.25
CA PHE A 163 -7.92 -1.39 14.65
C PHE A 163 -9.02 -2.02 15.51
N ALA A 164 -9.69 -1.26 16.37
CA ALA A 164 -10.82 -1.74 17.15
C ALA A 164 -12.00 -2.14 16.25
N VAL A 165 -12.29 -1.37 15.20
CA VAL A 165 -13.34 -1.71 14.23
C VAL A 165 -12.94 -2.91 13.36
N GLN A 166 -11.68 -2.97 12.91
CA GLN A 166 -11.17 -4.10 12.12
C GLN A 166 -11.22 -5.43 12.88
N SER A 167 -11.06 -5.41 14.22
CA SER A 167 -11.15 -6.61 15.07
C SER A 167 -12.51 -7.33 14.99
N ARG A 168 -13.59 -6.63 14.60
CA ARG A 168 -14.95 -7.19 14.44
C ARG A 168 -15.22 -7.76 13.04
N GLY A 169 -14.25 -7.69 12.13
CA GLY A 169 -14.34 -8.21 10.77
C GLY A 169 -13.91 -7.19 9.72
N THR A 170 -13.04 -7.62 8.81
CA THR A 170 -12.49 -6.77 7.73
C THR A 170 -13.45 -6.59 6.56
N GLY A 171 -14.48 -7.45 6.44
CA GLY A 171 -15.41 -7.44 5.31
C GLY A 171 -16.26 -6.17 5.21
N ALA A 172 -16.73 -5.63 6.34
CA ALA A 172 -17.49 -4.38 6.34
C ALA A 172 -16.61 -3.19 5.97
N VAL A 173 -15.39 -3.13 6.52
CA VAL A 173 -14.41 -2.07 6.26
C VAL A 173 -13.99 -2.07 4.79
N ALA A 174 -13.65 -3.22 4.22
CA ALA A 174 -13.24 -3.36 2.83
C ALA A 174 -14.31 -2.86 1.83
N ARG A 175 -15.61 -2.99 2.17
CA ARG A 175 -16.71 -2.50 1.32
C ARG A 175 -16.78 -0.97 1.26
N PHE A 176 -16.39 -0.27 2.32
CA PHE A 176 -16.33 1.20 2.33
C PHE A 176 -15.06 1.75 1.68
N PHE A 177 -13.94 1.01 1.75
CA PHE A 177 -12.66 1.44 1.17
C PHE A 177 -12.72 1.58 -0.36
N GLY A 178 -13.44 0.69 -1.06
CA GLY A 178 -13.64 0.76 -2.52
C GLY A 178 -14.15 2.12 -3.01
N PRO A 179 -15.34 2.56 -2.59
CA PRO A 179 -15.88 3.86 -2.99
C PRO A 179 -15.02 5.06 -2.55
N ILE A 180 -14.45 5.02 -1.35
CA ILE A 180 -13.62 6.12 -0.82
C ILE A 180 -12.36 6.31 -1.67
N THR A 181 -11.68 5.22 -2.00
CA THR A 181 -10.46 5.26 -2.84
C THR A 181 -10.77 5.64 -4.28
N ALA A 182 -11.90 5.19 -4.84
CA ALA A 182 -12.35 5.65 -6.14
C ALA A 182 -12.60 7.17 -6.16
N LEU A 183 -13.30 7.70 -5.14
CA LEU A 183 -13.51 9.13 -4.99
C LEU A 183 -12.17 9.88 -4.85
N TRP A 184 -11.27 9.36 -4.03
CA TRP A 184 -9.93 9.89 -3.84
C TRP A 184 -9.16 10.03 -5.17
N PHE A 185 -9.12 8.97 -5.98
CA PHE A 185 -8.45 9.01 -7.28
C PHE A 185 -9.13 9.99 -8.25
N ILE A 186 -10.45 10.10 -8.22
CA ILE A 186 -11.17 11.10 -9.03
C ILE A 186 -10.77 12.52 -8.64
N VAL A 187 -10.71 12.82 -7.33
CA VAL A 187 -10.30 14.14 -6.83
C VAL A 187 -8.85 14.46 -7.23
N MET A 188 -7.94 13.51 -7.08
CA MET A 188 -6.54 13.67 -7.51
C MET A 188 -6.41 13.86 -9.01
N ALA A 189 -7.14 13.07 -9.82
CA ALA A 189 -7.14 13.20 -11.27
C ALA A 189 -7.68 14.57 -11.72
N ALA A 190 -8.79 15.02 -11.12
CA ALA A 190 -9.35 16.34 -11.40
C ALA A 190 -8.38 17.46 -11.00
N GLY A 191 -7.76 17.37 -9.82
CA GLY A 191 -6.74 18.30 -9.35
C GLY A 191 -5.54 18.39 -10.30
N GLY A 192 -5.04 17.24 -10.77
CA GLY A 192 -3.94 17.16 -11.73
C GLY A 192 -4.30 17.74 -13.09
N ILE A 193 -5.50 17.45 -13.62
CA ILE A 193 -5.96 18.01 -14.91
C ILE A 193 -6.10 19.53 -14.83
N MET A 194 -6.60 20.07 -13.72
CA MET A 194 -6.76 21.52 -13.56
C MET A 194 -5.42 22.27 -13.60
N HIS A 195 -4.35 21.66 -13.08
CA HIS A 195 -3.02 22.29 -13.00
C HIS A 195 -2.09 21.91 -14.15
N ILE A 196 -2.53 21.11 -15.13
CA ILE A 196 -1.67 20.75 -16.28
C ILE A 196 -1.41 21.94 -17.21
N PHE A 197 -2.25 22.97 -17.14
CA PHE A 197 -2.18 24.18 -17.96
C PHE A 197 -1.58 25.39 -17.22
N ASP A 198 -1.14 25.21 -15.97
CA ASP A 198 -0.58 26.24 -15.08
C ASP A 198 0.97 26.20 -15.08
#